data_AF-A0A944BDP3-F1
#
_entry.id   AF-A0A944BDP3-F1
#
_cell.length_a   1.000
_cell.length_b   1.000
_cell.length_c   1.000
_cell.angle_alpha   90.00
_cell.angle_beta   90.00
_cell.angle_gamma   90.00
#
_symmetry.space_group_name_H-M   'P 1'
#
loop_
_entity.id
_entity.type
_entity.pdbx_description
1 polymer ?
#
loop_
_entity_poly.entity_id
_entity_poly.type
_entity_poly.pdbx_seq_one_letter_code
_entity_poly.pdbx_strand_id
1 'polypeptide(L)'
;MYKFKHFSWDELTKSDTAKKYGISNTPGEEEKRNLIALVMKVLDPLRDKYAKPITVNSAYRSPFLNSKVGGADSSQHVKGQAADITGGSKEENKILFNLLKDMDFDQLINEHDYSWIHVSYKRIGYNRKQILNL
;
A
#
# COMPACT_ATOMS: atom_id res chain seq x y z
N MET A 1 -15.26 -13.05 -7.89
CA MET A 1 -14.30 -11.93 -7.93
C MET A 1 -14.56 -11.06 -6.71
N TYR A 2 -13.54 -10.75 -5.90
CA TYR A 2 -13.73 -9.89 -4.72
C TYR A 2 -14.07 -8.46 -5.17
N LYS A 3 -15.01 -7.80 -4.48
CA LYS A 3 -15.44 -6.42 -4.75
C LYS A 3 -15.01 -5.51 -3.61
N PHE A 4 -14.05 -4.64 -3.89
CA PHE A 4 -13.61 -3.58 -2.98
C PHE A 4 -14.68 -2.49 -2.86
N LYS A 5 -14.71 -1.77 -1.73
CA LYS A 5 -15.66 -0.68 -1.52
C LYS A 5 -15.21 0.59 -2.25
N HIS A 6 -13.94 0.96 -2.10
CA HIS A 6 -13.42 2.24 -2.62
C HIS A 6 -12.27 2.12 -3.62
N PHE A 7 -11.68 0.93 -3.76
CA PHE A 7 -10.49 0.71 -4.58
C PHE A 7 -10.75 -0.29 -5.72
N SER A 8 -9.77 -0.49 -6.58
CA SER A 8 -9.83 -1.43 -7.70
C SER A 8 -8.52 -2.23 -7.83
N TRP A 9 -8.59 -3.35 -8.55
CA TRP A 9 -7.37 -4.11 -8.88
C TRP A 9 -6.38 -3.29 -9.70
N ASP A 10 -6.88 -2.44 -10.59
CA ASP A 10 -6.06 -1.55 -11.40
C ASP A 10 -5.27 -0.59 -10.52
N GLU A 11 -5.90 0.07 -9.53
CA GLU A 11 -5.18 0.92 -8.58
C GLU A 11 -4.14 0.17 -7.76
N LEU A 12 -4.42 -1.09 -7.39
CA LEU A 12 -3.51 -1.89 -6.55
C LEU A 12 -2.34 -2.52 -7.34
N THR A 13 -2.40 -2.52 -8.67
CA THR A 13 -1.38 -3.13 -9.54
C THR A 13 -0.78 -2.15 -10.54
N LYS A 14 -1.31 -0.93 -10.65
CA LYS A 14 -0.78 0.11 -11.51
C LYS A 14 0.64 0.49 -11.08
N SER A 15 1.49 0.66 -12.08
CA SER A 15 2.81 1.25 -11.91
C SER A 15 3.22 1.94 -13.19
N ASP A 16 3.55 3.23 -13.11
CA ASP A 16 4.00 4.00 -14.26
C ASP A 16 5.36 3.48 -14.77
N THR A 17 6.23 3.01 -13.87
CA THR A 17 7.46 2.30 -14.23
C THR A 17 7.16 1.03 -15.00
N ALA A 18 6.21 0.22 -14.52
CA ALA A 18 5.85 -1.02 -15.21
C ALA A 18 5.31 -0.74 -16.63
N LYS A 19 4.43 0.27 -16.75
CA LYS A 19 3.90 0.72 -18.04
C LYS A 19 5.02 1.23 -18.97
N LYS A 20 5.91 2.08 -18.46
CA LYS A 20 7.03 2.67 -19.22
C LYS A 20 7.98 1.60 -19.79
N TYR A 21 8.22 0.52 -19.05
CA TYR A 21 9.19 -0.51 -19.42
C TYR A 21 8.56 -1.83 -19.86
N GLY A 22 7.23 -1.88 -20.04
CA GLY A 22 6.53 -3.10 -20.47
C GLY A 22 6.63 -4.27 -19.48
N ILE A 23 6.72 -3.97 -18.17
CA ILE A 23 6.86 -4.98 -17.13
C ILE A 23 5.48 -5.49 -16.72
N SER A 24 5.30 -6.81 -16.67
CA SER A 24 4.11 -7.40 -16.06
C SER A 24 4.13 -7.21 -14.53
N ASN A 25 3.07 -6.59 -14.01
CA ASN A 25 2.86 -6.39 -12.57
C ASN A 25 1.61 -7.13 -12.08
N THR A 26 1.45 -8.37 -12.53
CA THR A 26 0.29 -9.21 -12.16
C THR A 26 0.58 -10.02 -10.89
N PRO A 27 -0.24 -9.89 -9.83
CA PRO A 27 -0.07 -10.67 -8.61
C PRO A 27 -0.50 -12.13 -8.80
N GLY A 28 0.17 -13.05 -8.09
CA GLY A 28 -0.28 -14.43 -7.93
C GLY A 28 -1.44 -14.53 -6.94
N GLU A 29 -1.94 -15.74 -6.73
CA GLU A 29 -3.13 -15.97 -5.88
C GLU A 29 -2.90 -15.62 -4.41
N GLU A 30 -1.68 -15.84 -3.89
CA GLU A 30 -1.38 -15.50 -2.50
C GLU A 30 -1.23 -13.99 -2.30
N GLU A 31 -0.59 -13.31 -3.24
CA GLU A 31 -0.49 -11.85 -3.23
C GLU A 31 -1.87 -11.20 -3.37
N LYS A 32 -2.77 -11.76 -4.21
CA LYS A 32 -4.16 -11.32 -4.30
C LYS A 32 -4.89 -11.43 -2.96
N ARG A 33 -4.75 -12.55 -2.24
CA ARG A 33 -5.37 -12.71 -0.91
C ARG A 33 -4.84 -11.69 0.09
N ASN A 34 -3.55 -11.39 0.02
CA ASN A 34 -2.93 -10.38 0.89
C ASN A 34 -3.41 -8.96 0.55
N LEU A 35 -3.54 -8.62 -0.74
CA LEU A 35 -4.07 -7.33 -1.18
C LEU A 35 -5.53 -7.16 -0.75
N ILE A 36 -6.34 -8.21 -0.89
CA ILE A 36 -7.72 -8.22 -0.39
C ILE A 36 -7.75 -7.90 1.10
N ALA A 37 -6.91 -8.57 1.90
CA ALA A 37 -6.84 -8.32 3.33
C ALA A 37 -6.35 -6.91 3.67
N LEU A 38 -5.31 -6.41 2.99
CA LEU A 38 -4.81 -5.05 3.13
C LEU A 38 -5.92 -4.02 2.88
N VAL A 39 -6.68 -4.17 1.80
CA VAL A 39 -7.78 -3.25 1.51
C VAL A 39 -8.88 -3.35 2.56
N MET A 40 -9.34 -4.56 2.86
CA MET A 40 -10.42 -4.80 3.82
C MET A 40 -10.14 -4.30 5.23
N LYS A 41 -8.89 -4.45 5.68
CA LYS A 41 -8.50 -4.20 7.07
C LYS A 41 -7.88 -2.82 7.26
N VAL A 42 -7.32 -2.24 6.20
CA VAL A 42 -6.62 -0.96 6.26
C VAL A 42 -7.21 0.07 5.31
N LEU A 43 -7.15 -0.14 3.99
CA LEU A 43 -7.43 0.95 3.04
C LEU A 43 -8.90 1.38 3.02
N ASP A 44 -9.85 0.45 2.99
CA ASP A 44 -11.29 0.77 3.02
C ASP A 44 -11.69 1.45 4.34
N PRO A 45 -11.33 0.92 5.54
CA PRO A 45 -11.60 1.61 6.80
C PRO A 45 -10.90 2.96 6.94
N LEU A 46 -9.67 3.09 6.40
CA LEU A 46 -8.96 4.37 6.38
C LEU A 46 -9.72 5.38 5.51
N ARG A 47 -10.16 4.96 4.33
CA ARG A 47 -10.93 5.80 3.41
C ARG A 47 -12.26 6.24 4.02
N ASP A 48 -12.94 5.36 4.75
CA ASP A 48 -14.16 5.69 5.48
C ASP A 48 -13.91 6.73 6.59
N LYS A 49 -12.85 6.56 7.39
CA LYS A 49 -12.47 7.52 8.46
C LYS A 49 -12.02 8.87 7.90
N TYR A 50 -11.27 8.84 6.81
CA TYR A 50 -10.71 10.03 6.18
C TYR A 50 -11.75 10.82 5.37
N ALA A 51 -12.79 10.14 4.87
CA ALA A 51 -13.91 10.71 4.14
C ALA A 51 -13.54 11.52 2.87
N LYS A 52 -12.33 11.34 2.34
CA LYS A 52 -11.78 12.00 1.15
C LYS A 52 -11.01 11.01 0.26
N PRO A 53 -10.82 11.31 -1.05
CA PRO A 53 -9.95 10.54 -1.94
C PRO A 53 -8.57 10.17 -1.39
N ILE A 54 -8.21 8.90 -1.51
CA ILE A 54 -6.87 8.36 -1.27
C ILE A 54 -6.38 7.77 -2.58
N THR A 55 -5.22 8.25 -3.04
CA THR A 55 -4.56 7.70 -4.22
C THR A 55 -3.57 6.63 -3.79
N VAL A 56 -3.61 5.47 -4.43
CA VAL A 56 -2.59 4.42 -4.28
C VAL A 56 -1.50 4.68 -5.33
N ASN A 57 -0.31 5.08 -4.88
CA ASN A 57 0.83 5.28 -5.77
C ASN A 57 1.41 3.94 -6.23
N SER A 58 1.43 2.96 -5.32
CA SER A 58 1.95 1.62 -5.55
C SER A 58 1.44 0.69 -4.46
N ALA A 59 0.93 -0.50 -4.81
CA ALA A 59 0.66 -1.56 -3.82
C ALA A 59 1.44 -2.82 -4.19
N TYR A 60 0.92 -3.68 -5.05
CA TYR A 60 1.70 -4.83 -5.50
C TYR A 60 2.87 -4.40 -6.38
N ARG A 61 4.04 -4.98 -6.13
CA ARG A 61 5.20 -4.90 -7.02
C ARG A 61 5.72 -6.31 -7.31
N SER A 62 5.70 -6.75 -8.56
CA SER A 62 6.37 -7.99 -8.95
C SER A 62 7.86 -7.92 -8.58
N PRO A 63 8.54 -9.06 -8.30
CA PRO A 63 9.95 -9.03 -7.91
C PRO A 63 10.83 -8.23 -8.88
N PHE A 64 10.58 -8.38 -10.18
CA PHE A 64 11.30 -7.65 -11.22
C PHE A 64 11.01 -6.15 -11.18
N LEU A 65 9.73 -5.74 -11.02
CA LEU A 65 9.38 -4.33 -10.87
C LEU A 65 10.00 -3.74 -9.59
N ASN A 66 9.94 -4.46 -8.47
CA ASN A 66 10.49 -4.03 -7.19
C ASN A 66 12.00 -3.76 -7.30
N SER A 67 12.75 -4.69 -7.90
CA SER A 67 14.18 -4.49 -8.19
C SER A 67 14.42 -3.29 -9.11
N LYS A 68 13.61 -3.13 -10.17
CA LYS A 68 13.74 -2.02 -11.12
C LYS A 68 13.55 -0.63 -10.50
N VAL A 69 12.72 -0.52 -9.46
CA VAL A 69 12.52 0.73 -8.71
C VAL A 69 13.43 0.86 -7.48
N GLY A 70 14.42 -0.03 -7.32
CA GLY A 70 15.35 -0.01 -6.19
C GLY A 70 14.73 -0.41 -4.86
N GLY A 71 13.60 -1.14 -4.86
CA GLY A 71 12.99 -1.66 -3.65
C GLY A 71 13.80 -2.80 -3.04
N ALA A 72 13.75 -2.92 -1.71
CA ALA A 72 14.40 -4.02 -0.99
C ALA A 72 13.78 -5.39 -1.34
N ASP A 73 14.59 -6.44 -1.38
CA ASP A 73 14.14 -7.81 -1.69
C ASP A 73 13.11 -8.33 -0.68
N SER A 74 13.23 -7.89 0.58
CA SER A 74 12.32 -8.27 1.67
C SER A 74 11.03 -7.44 1.72
N SER A 75 10.81 -6.55 0.74
CA SER A 75 9.68 -5.62 0.70
C SER A 75 8.32 -6.33 0.75
N GLN A 76 7.42 -5.78 1.55
CA GLN A 76 6.04 -6.28 1.68
C GLN A 76 5.18 -5.99 0.45
N HIS A 77 5.59 -5.07 -0.44
CA HIS A 77 4.92 -4.87 -1.72
C HIS A 77 4.97 -6.11 -2.61
N VAL A 78 6.10 -6.85 -2.56
CA VAL A 78 6.27 -8.09 -3.34
C VAL A 78 5.35 -9.20 -2.87
N LYS A 79 4.89 -9.12 -1.61
CA LYS A 79 3.96 -10.08 -1.01
C LYS A 79 2.50 -9.65 -1.12
N GLY A 80 2.21 -8.51 -1.76
CA GLY A 80 0.87 -7.91 -1.79
C GLY A 80 0.38 -7.43 -0.41
N GLN A 81 1.30 -7.11 0.49
CA GLN A 81 0.99 -6.78 1.89
C GLN A 81 1.15 -5.28 2.20
N ALA A 82 1.55 -4.46 1.24
CA ALA A 82 1.81 -3.04 1.47
C ALA A 82 1.25 -2.15 0.37
N ALA A 83 1.01 -0.89 0.73
CA ALA A 83 0.62 0.18 -0.17
C ALA A 83 1.31 1.50 0.22
N ASP A 84 1.77 2.20 -0.80
CA ASP A 84 2.21 3.59 -0.75
C ASP A 84 1.02 4.46 -1.18
N ILE A 85 0.55 5.32 -0.29
CA ILE A 85 -0.68 6.09 -0.46
C ILE A 85 -0.45 7.59 -0.26
N THR A 86 -1.30 8.40 -0.89
CA THR A 86 -1.29 9.85 -0.72
C THR A 86 -2.70 10.44 -0.70
N GLY A 87 -2.89 11.47 0.13
CA GLY A 87 -4.07 12.33 0.13
C GLY A 87 -3.94 13.51 -0.83
N GLY A 88 -2.82 13.63 -1.56
CA GLY A 88 -2.56 14.64 -2.58
C GLY A 88 -1.74 15.84 -2.11
N SER A 89 -1.54 16.02 -0.81
CA SER A 89 -0.60 17.00 -0.24
C SER A 89 0.07 16.49 1.02
N LYS A 90 1.12 17.19 1.46
CA LYS A 90 1.84 16.92 2.70
C LYS A 90 0.92 16.95 3.92
N GLU A 91 0.01 17.92 3.98
CA GLU A 91 -0.95 18.12 5.07
C GLU A 91 -1.93 16.96 5.13
N GLU A 92 -2.46 16.54 3.98
CA GLU A 92 -3.37 15.41 3.89
C GLU A 92 -2.67 14.09 4.22
N ASN A 93 -1.41 13.93 3.83
CA ASN A 93 -0.59 12.77 4.21
C ASN A 93 -0.34 12.68 5.71
N LYS A 94 -0.15 13.82 6.41
CA LYS A 94 -0.08 13.85 7.87
C LYS A 94 -1.38 13.37 8.52
N ILE A 95 -2.54 13.73 7.96
CA ILE A 95 -3.84 13.27 8.44
C ILE A 95 -3.95 11.75 8.26
N LEU A 96 -3.65 11.23 7.07
CA LEU A 96 -3.65 9.78 6.80
C LEU A 96 -2.74 9.02 7.76
N PHE A 97 -1.51 9.50 7.95
CA PHE A 97 -0.54 8.89 8.86
C PHE A 97 -1.07 8.85 10.30
N ASN A 98 -1.68 9.93 10.78
CA ASN A 98 -2.23 9.97 12.13
C ASN A 98 -3.44 9.05 12.30
N LEU A 99 -4.35 8.97 11.30
CA LEU A 99 -5.48 8.05 11.33
C LEU A 99 -5.04 6.57 11.37
N LEU A 100 -3.93 6.25 10.69
CA LEU A 100 -3.39 4.90 10.63
C LEU A 100 -2.76 4.43 11.95
N LYS A 101 -2.27 5.33 12.81
CA LYS A 101 -1.63 4.97 14.09
C LYS A 101 -2.55 4.16 15.00
N ASP A 102 -3.85 4.41 14.94
CA ASP A 102 -4.85 3.72 15.76
C ASP A 102 -5.44 2.47 15.07
N MET A 103 -4.96 2.13 13.87
CA MET A 103 -5.44 0.99 13.09
C MET A 103 -4.52 -0.22 13.23
N ASP A 104 -4.99 -1.41 12.81
CA ASP A 104 -4.14 -2.60 12.77
C ASP A 104 -3.27 -2.63 11.51
N PHE A 105 -1.96 -2.46 11.70
CA PHE A 105 -0.96 -2.44 10.63
C PHE A 105 0.34 -3.11 11.12
N ASP A 106 1.11 -3.66 10.19
CA ASP A 106 2.41 -4.24 10.47
C ASP A 106 3.51 -3.17 10.51
N GLN A 107 3.58 -2.35 9.45
CA GLN A 107 4.52 -1.25 9.33
C GLN A 107 3.83 0.00 8.78
N LEU A 108 4.17 1.17 9.33
CA LEU A 108 3.69 2.48 8.92
C LEU A 108 4.90 3.40 8.80
N ILE A 109 5.17 3.91 7.60
CA ILE A 109 6.35 4.74 7.32
C ILE A 109 5.90 6.08 6.76
N ASN A 110 6.43 7.13 7.37
CA ASN A 110 6.42 8.47 6.80
C ASN A 110 7.59 8.56 5.82
N GLU A 111 7.31 8.58 4.52
CA GLU A 111 8.31 8.56 3.46
C GLU A 111 8.57 9.98 2.95
N HIS A 112 9.83 10.41 3.04
CA HIS A 112 10.32 11.69 2.54
C HIS A 112 9.51 12.88 3.04
N ASP A 113 9.44 13.06 4.37
CA ASP A 113 8.74 14.17 5.03
C ASP A 113 7.30 14.37 4.51
N TYR A 114 6.51 13.30 4.62
CA TYR A 114 5.10 13.19 4.23
C TYR A 114 4.85 13.40 2.74
N SER A 115 5.79 13.03 1.87
CA SER A 115 5.56 13.00 0.42
C SER A 115 4.54 11.93 0.05
N TRP A 116 4.60 10.77 0.73
CA TRP A 116 3.54 9.76 0.76
C TRP A 116 3.66 8.95 2.05
N ILE A 117 2.67 8.11 2.31
CA ILE A 117 2.65 7.22 3.46
C ILE A 117 2.74 5.78 2.98
N HIS A 118 3.67 5.03 3.52
CA HIS A 118 3.71 3.58 3.37
C HIS A 118 2.93 2.93 4.51
N VAL A 119 2.05 1.99 4.19
CA VAL A 119 1.38 1.14 5.18
C VAL A 119 1.37 -0.31 4.73
N SER A 120 1.63 -1.22 5.67
CA SER A 120 1.57 -2.66 5.43
C SER A 120 0.70 -3.40 6.43
N TYR A 121 0.21 -4.55 6.02
CA TYR A 121 -0.65 -5.43 6.80
C TYR A 121 -0.34 -6.89 6.50
N LYS A 122 -0.10 -7.68 7.55
CA LYS A 122 0.05 -9.13 7.43
C LYS A 122 -1.27 -9.80 7.73
N ARG A 123 -1.77 -10.54 6.74
CA ARG A 123 -2.95 -11.40 6.89
C ARG A 123 -2.69 -12.60 7.82
N ILE A 124 -1.46 -13.10 7.83
CA ILE A 124 -1.02 -14.26 8.63
C ILE A 124 0.11 -13.82 9.55
N GLY A 125 -0.01 -14.17 10.83
CA GLY A 125 0.97 -13.85 11.87
C GLY A 125 0.63 -12.56 12.61
N TYR A 126 1.65 -11.96 13.23
CA TYR A 126 1.51 -10.77 14.05
C TYR A 126 1.88 -9.50 13.28
N ASN A 127 1.04 -8.47 13.40
CA ASN A 127 1.27 -7.12 12.92
C ASN A 127 2.11 -6.35 13.94
N ARG A 128 3.34 -5.98 13.57
CA ARG A 128 4.35 -5.42 14.49
C ARG A 128 4.05 -4.03 15.04
N LYS A 129 3.10 -3.28 14.45
CA LYS A 129 2.83 -1.87 14.78
C LYS A 129 4.07 -0.97 14.68
N GLN A 130 4.97 -1.28 13.75
CA GLN A 130 6.23 -0.57 13.61
C GLN A 130 6.01 0.78 12.91
N ILE A 131 6.42 1.88 13.53
CA ILE A 131 6.36 3.22 12.95
C ILE A 131 7.77 3.72 12.66
N LEU A 132 8.01 4.19 11.43
CA LEU A 132 9.29 4.73 10.98
C LEU A 132 9.11 6.10 10.31
N ASN A 133 10.20 6.88 10.24
CA ASN A 133 10.30 8.10 9.44
C ASN A 133 11.56 7.98 8.58
N LEU A 134 11.40 8.11 7.26
CA LEU A 134 12.47 8.03 6.25
C LEU A 134 12.54 9.30 5.41
#